data_AF-A0A2S6TVB2-F1
#
_entry.id   AF-A0A2S6TVB2-F1
#
_cell.length_a   1.000
_cell.length_b   1.000
_cell.length_c   1.000
_cell.angle_alpha   90.00
_cell.angle_beta   90.00
_cell.angle_gamma   90.00
#
_symmetry.space_group_name_H-M   'P 1'
#
loop_
_entity.id
_entity.type
_entity.pdbx_description
1 polymer ?
#
loop_
_entity_poly.entity_id
_entity_poly.type
_entity_poly.pdbx_seq_one_letter_code
_entity_poly.pdbx_strand_id
1 'polypeptide(L)'
;MDKENRAPRANRAARRSALVLFLGAALSGFMFLEAALAPKADPWPRWQAFEAASTAVIDHHPWDQFLKKYLKPGPDGVNRVAYGRVTGDDRRALYEYLVALRLTSIERFNRAEQLAYWINLYNALTVRLVLEFYPVNSIKDIEISSNPLGGIFSGPWDRKLLDVEGEPLSLNDIEHRILRPIWGDPRIHYAVNCAAVGCPNLQPLAFTGANTETLLDHAAQNYVNSPRGARVEDGQLIVSKIYAWFVDDFGGSEEGVLAHLRHLAEPPLARALEGRTSIDDYEYDWGLNDSRS
;
A
#
# COMPACT_ATOMS: atom_id res chain seq x y z
N MET A 1 76.25 -43.75 -21.45
CA MET A 1 75.59 -42.86 -20.47
C MET A 1 74.40 -42.23 -21.15
N ASP A 2 73.26 -42.45 -20.53
CA ASP A 2 71.98 -41.74 -20.55
C ASP A 2 71.05 -41.73 -21.78
N LYS A 3 69.88 -42.32 -21.49
CA LYS A 3 68.60 -42.30 -22.18
C LYS A 3 67.87 -41.01 -21.82
N GLU A 4 67.20 -40.40 -22.79
CA GLU A 4 65.96 -39.62 -22.59
C GLU A 4 65.25 -39.58 -23.96
N ASN A 5 64.36 -40.50 -24.30
CA ASN A 5 62.96 -40.62 -23.89
C ASN A 5 62.11 -39.34 -24.16
N ARG A 6 61.67 -39.17 -25.42
CA ARG A 6 60.53 -38.29 -25.77
C ARG A 6 59.42 -39.11 -26.42
N ALA A 7 58.33 -39.27 -25.67
CA ALA A 7 57.07 -39.88 -26.06
C ALA A 7 56.21 -38.93 -26.95
N PRO A 8 55.14 -39.43 -27.59
CA PRO A 8 54.68 -38.94 -28.89
C PRO A 8 53.63 -37.81 -28.84
N ARG A 9 53.51 -37.09 -29.96
CA ARG A 9 52.48 -36.09 -30.25
C ARG A 9 51.09 -36.75 -30.26
N ALA A 10 50.24 -36.37 -29.32
CA ALA A 10 48.82 -36.69 -29.33
C ALA A 10 48.02 -35.72 -30.20
N ASN A 11 47.05 -36.30 -30.91
CA ASN A 11 46.17 -35.75 -31.92
C ASN A 11 45.37 -34.53 -31.47
N ARG A 12 45.39 -33.45 -32.26
CA ARG A 12 44.41 -32.35 -32.18
C ARG A 12 43.09 -32.81 -32.79
N ALA A 13 42.22 -33.39 -31.98
CA ALA A 13 40.83 -33.63 -32.35
C ALA A 13 39.94 -33.72 -31.10
N ALA A 14 39.65 -32.57 -30.47
CA ALA A 14 38.49 -32.38 -29.61
C ALA A 14 38.50 -30.93 -29.12
N ARG A 15 37.58 -30.11 -29.63
CA ARG A 15 37.01 -28.90 -28.97
C ARG A 15 36.21 -28.11 -29.99
N ARG A 16 35.07 -28.66 -30.41
CA ARG A 16 33.92 -27.87 -30.84
C ARG A 16 32.68 -28.60 -30.33
N SER A 17 31.72 -27.81 -29.85
CA SER A 17 30.38 -28.22 -29.42
C SER A 17 30.24 -28.58 -27.93
N ALA A 18 30.10 -27.55 -27.09
CA ALA A 18 29.16 -27.52 -25.96
C ALA A 18 29.19 -26.13 -25.32
N LEU A 19 28.54 -25.15 -25.95
CA LEU A 19 28.01 -23.99 -25.24
C LEU A 19 26.69 -23.63 -25.90
N VAL A 20 25.70 -24.51 -25.72
CA VAL A 20 24.30 -24.12 -25.93
C VAL A 20 23.96 -23.21 -24.77
N LEU A 21 23.70 -21.95 -25.11
CA LEU A 21 23.23 -20.91 -24.22
C LEU A 21 22.04 -21.41 -23.38
N PHE A 22 22.24 -21.52 -22.06
CA PHE A 22 21.14 -21.39 -21.11
C PHE A 22 20.79 -19.90 -21.01
N LEU A 23 20.08 -19.38 -22.02
CA LEU A 23 19.42 -18.07 -21.97
C LEU A 23 17.91 -18.34 -21.92
N GLY A 24 17.41 -18.76 -20.76
CA GLY A 24 16.01 -19.20 -20.65
C GLY A 24 15.40 -19.19 -19.26
N ALA A 25 16.05 -18.63 -18.23
CA ALA A 25 15.48 -18.62 -16.88
C ALA A 25 15.98 -17.43 -16.03
N ALA A 26 15.94 -16.22 -16.56
CA ALA A 26 16.38 -15.02 -15.82
C ALA A 26 15.54 -13.76 -16.07
N LEU A 27 14.25 -13.90 -16.43
CA LEU A 27 13.35 -12.74 -16.58
C LEU A 27 12.24 -12.67 -15.52
N SER A 28 11.94 -13.75 -14.80
CA SER A 28 11.00 -13.73 -13.67
C SER A 28 11.65 -13.33 -12.33
N GLY A 29 12.98 -13.37 -12.23
CA GLY A 29 13.71 -13.11 -10.98
C GLY A 29 13.89 -11.64 -10.62
N PHE A 30 13.64 -10.71 -11.54
CA PHE A 30 13.83 -9.27 -11.28
C PHE A 30 12.61 -8.57 -10.67
N MET A 31 11.41 -9.16 -10.77
CA MET A 31 10.16 -8.47 -10.39
C MET A 31 9.89 -8.44 -8.88
N PHE A 32 10.55 -9.29 -8.07
CA PHE A 32 10.37 -9.33 -6.62
C PHE A 32 11.45 -8.60 -5.81
N LEU A 33 12.38 -7.88 -6.47
CA LEU A 33 13.39 -7.10 -5.73
C LEU A 33 12.76 -5.96 -4.92
N GLU A 34 11.70 -5.32 -5.43
CA GLU A 34 10.96 -4.29 -4.69
C GLU A 34 10.16 -4.88 -3.51
N ALA A 35 9.62 -6.09 -3.66
CA ALA A 35 8.93 -6.80 -2.57
C ALA A 35 9.88 -7.06 -1.37
N ALA A 36 11.14 -7.36 -1.65
CA ALA A 36 12.15 -7.54 -0.60
C ALA A 36 12.48 -6.24 0.16
N LEU A 37 12.18 -5.07 -0.43
CA LEU A 37 12.39 -3.75 0.17
C LEU A 37 11.12 -3.16 0.79
N ALA A 38 9.95 -3.75 0.52
CA ALA A 38 8.69 -3.34 1.10
C ALA A 38 8.65 -3.70 2.61
N PRO A 39 8.07 -2.83 3.46
CA PRO A 39 7.89 -3.14 4.86
C PRO A 39 7.05 -4.41 5.04
N LYS A 40 7.51 -5.30 5.91
CA LYS A 40 6.80 -6.53 6.25
C LYS A 40 5.81 -6.27 7.38
N ALA A 41 4.78 -7.11 7.47
CA ALA A 41 3.93 -7.14 8.66
C ALA A 41 4.78 -7.55 9.88
N ASP A 42 4.88 -6.67 10.86
CA ASP A 42 5.69 -6.85 12.08
C ASP A 42 4.81 -6.58 13.31
N PRO A 43 4.11 -7.61 13.82
CA PRO A 43 3.13 -7.44 14.88
C PRO A 43 3.71 -6.74 16.11
N TRP A 44 3.04 -5.70 16.60
CA TRP A 44 3.40 -5.02 17.84
C TRP A 44 2.41 -5.40 18.96
N PRO A 45 2.77 -6.31 19.89
CA PRO A 45 1.82 -6.97 20.78
C PRO A 45 0.98 -6.04 21.67
N ARG A 46 1.49 -4.84 22.00
CA ARG A 46 0.78 -3.81 22.79
C ARG A 46 -0.62 -3.52 22.23
N TRP A 47 -0.75 -3.49 20.90
CA TRP A 47 -1.98 -3.13 20.20
C TRP A 47 -2.95 -4.30 20.03
N GLN A 48 -2.59 -5.49 20.51
CA GLN A 48 -3.49 -6.64 20.48
C GLN A 48 -4.55 -6.62 21.58
N ALA A 49 -4.41 -5.79 22.62
CA ALA A 49 -5.42 -5.68 23.67
C ALA A 49 -6.71 -5.01 23.14
N PHE A 50 -7.87 -5.56 23.50
CA PHE A 50 -9.19 -5.04 23.14
C PHE A 50 -10.25 -5.51 24.14
N GLU A 51 -11.38 -4.80 24.22
CA GLU A 51 -12.52 -5.13 25.09
C GLU A 51 -13.68 -5.64 24.23
N ALA A 52 -13.80 -6.97 24.11
CA ALA A 52 -14.77 -7.60 23.21
C ALA A 52 -16.24 -7.23 23.47
N ALA A 53 -16.61 -7.00 24.73
CA ALA A 53 -17.97 -6.64 25.14
C ALA A 53 -18.25 -5.13 25.07
N SER A 54 -17.26 -4.31 24.71
CA SER A 54 -17.40 -2.86 24.65
C SER A 54 -18.38 -2.45 23.55
N THR A 55 -19.35 -1.62 23.92
CA THR A 55 -20.30 -0.96 23.01
C THR A 55 -19.99 0.53 22.84
N ALA A 56 -18.85 0.99 23.38
CA ALA A 56 -18.39 2.35 23.21
C ALA A 56 -18.12 2.62 21.72
N VAL A 57 -18.40 3.84 21.28
CA VAL A 57 -18.22 4.29 19.89
C VAL A 57 -17.30 5.50 19.87
N ILE A 58 -16.39 5.54 18.91
CA ILE A 58 -15.48 6.67 18.68
C ILE A 58 -16.12 7.64 17.70
N ASP A 59 -16.17 8.92 18.06
CA ASP A 59 -16.71 9.95 17.18
C ASP A 59 -15.72 10.32 16.07
N HIS A 60 -16.04 9.90 14.85
CA HIS A 60 -15.30 10.23 13.64
C HIS A 60 -15.96 11.34 12.80
N HIS A 61 -16.99 12.01 13.32
CA HIS A 61 -17.70 13.08 12.61
C HIS A 61 -16.80 14.24 12.14
N PRO A 62 -15.80 14.73 12.91
CA PRO A 62 -14.90 15.78 12.43
C PRO A 62 -14.15 15.38 11.15
N TRP A 63 -13.72 14.13 11.06
CA TRP A 63 -13.06 13.59 9.87
C TRP A 63 -14.02 13.44 8.70
N ASP A 64 -15.23 12.96 8.95
CA ASP A 64 -16.29 12.87 7.96
C ASP A 64 -16.63 14.25 7.35
N GLN A 65 -16.73 15.29 8.19
CA GLN A 65 -16.94 16.67 7.72
C GLN A 65 -15.78 17.18 6.87
N PHE A 66 -14.54 16.86 7.24
CA PHE A 66 -13.37 17.19 6.44
C PHE A 66 -13.47 16.53 5.06
N LEU A 67 -13.72 15.22 5.01
CA LEU A 67 -13.86 14.45 3.76
C LEU A 67 -14.97 15.02 2.89
N LYS A 68 -16.17 15.25 3.45
CA LYS A 68 -17.32 15.81 2.73
C LYS A 68 -17.00 17.18 2.11
N LYS A 69 -16.24 18.01 2.81
CA LYS A 69 -15.88 19.36 2.35
C LYS A 69 -14.80 19.33 1.29
N TYR A 70 -13.75 18.52 1.48
CA TYR A 70 -12.51 18.62 0.72
C TYR A 70 -12.22 17.47 -0.24
N LEU A 71 -12.85 16.31 -0.08
CA LEU A 71 -12.73 15.22 -1.03
C LEU A 71 -13.60 15.51 -2.28
N LYS A 72 -13.02 15.27 -3.45
CA LYS A 72 -13.59 15.52 -4.77
C LYS A 72 -13.38 14.26 -5.62
N PRO A 73 -14.45 13.47 -5.84
CA PRO A 73 -14.41 12.41 -6.84
C PRO A 73 -14.16 13.00 -8.22
N GLY A 74 -13.17 12.45 -8.93
CA GLY A 74 -12.85 12.82 -10.31
C GLY A 74 -13.64 11.97 -11.33
N PRO A 75 -13.81 12.47 -12.57
CA PRO A 75 -14.46 11.72 -13.65
C PRO A 75 -13.66 10.49 -14.09
N ASP A 76 -12.38 10.43 -13.73
CA ASP A 76 -11.46 9.30 -13.92
C ASP A 76 -11.56 8.26 -12.78
N GLY A 77 -12.52 8.41 -11.86
CA GLY A 77 -12.73 7.50 -10.74
C GLY A 77 -11.72 7.67 -9.60
N VAL A 78 -10.88 8.72 -9.63
CA VAL A 78 -9.91 9.01 -8.56
C VAL A 78 -10.48 10.04 -7.59
N ASN A 79 -10.53 9.71 -6.31
CA ASN A 79 -10.87 10.66 -5.26
C ASN A 79 -9.65 11.54 -4.95
N ARG A 80 -9.83 12.87 -5.06
CA ARG A 80 -8.79 13.87 -4.83
C ARG A 80 -9.14 14.77 -3.66
N VAL A 81 -8.14 15.22 -2.91
CA VAL A 81 -8.33 16.17 -1.81
C VAL A 81 -8.00 17.58 -2.32
N ALA A 82 -8.88 18.55 -2.06
CA ALA A 82 -8.67 19.95 -2.40
C ALA A 82 -7.73 20.63 -1.38
N TYR A 83 -6.48 20.19 -1.31
CA TYR A 83 -5.50 20.65 -0.31
C TYR A 83 -5.35 22.18 -0.27
N GLY A 84 -5.28 22.82 -1.45
CA GLY A 84 -5.17 24.28 -1.58
C GLY A 84 -6.39 25.07 -1.08
N ARG A 85 -7.54 24.40 -0.85
CA ARG A 85 -8.78 25.02 -0.36
C ARG A 85 -9.01 24.84 1.13
N VAL A 86 -8.19 24.04 1.81
CA VAL A 86 -8.36 23.78 3.25
C VAL A 86 -8.02 25.02 4.07
N THR A 87 -9.03 25.59 4.73
CA THR A 87 -8.88 26.80 5.53
C THR A 87 -8.06 26.57 6.81
N GLY A 88 -7.58 27.65 7.43
CA GLY A 88 -6.88 27.58 8.72
C GLY A 88 -7.74 26.98 9.84
N ASP A 89 -9.04 27.27 9.87
CA ASP A 89 -9.95 26.72 10.88
C ASP A 89 -10.21 25.23 10.66
N ASP A 90 -10.35 24.78 9.41
CA ASP A 90 -10.52 23.34 9.14
C ASP A 90 -9.22 22.56 9.38
N ARG A 91 -8.05 23.17 9.15
CA ARG A 91 -6.75 22.59 9.57
C ARG A 91 -6.70 22.41 11.08
N ARG A 92 -7.18 23.40 11.84
CA ARG A 92 -7.28 23.31 13.31
C ARG A 92 -8.24 22.22 13.74
N ALA A 93 -9.43 22.13 13.14
CA ALA A 93 -10.41 21.09 13.42
C ALA A 93 -9.85 19.67 13.14
N LEU A 94 -9.12 19.48 12.04
CA LEU A 94 -8.43 18.22 11.74
C LEU A 94 -7.38 17.87 12.80
N TYR A 95 -6.62 18.87 13.27
CA TYR A 95 -5.64 18.67 14.33
C TYR A 95 -6.31 18.30 15.66
N GLU A 96 -7.38 18.99 16.05
CA GLU A 96 -8.16 18.68 17.26
C GLU A 96 -8.73 17.27 17.23
N TYR A 97 -9.22 16.83 16.07
CA TYR A 97 -9.65 15.44 15.86
C TYR A 97 -8.51 14.44 16.09
N LEU A 98 -7.33 14.67 15.53
CA LEU A 98 -6.16 13.80 15.74
C LEU A 98 -5.71 13.79 17.21
N VAL A 99 -5.82 14.93 17.91
CA VAL A 99 -5.57 15.00 19.37
C VAL A 99 -6.60 14.17 20.14
N ALA A 100 -7.88 14.26 19.78
CA ALA A 100 -8.92 13.44 20.40
C ALA A 100 -8.64 11.95 20.22
N LEU A 101 -8.29 11.51 19.00
CA LEU A 101 -7.90 10.11 18.75
C LEU A 101 -6.70 9.69 19.57
N ARG A 102 -5.66 10.53 19.66
CA ARG A 102 -4.47 10.26 20.47
C ARG A 102 -4.79 10.01 21.95
N LEU A 103 -5.77 10.73 22.49
CA LEU A 103 -6.17 10.63 23.90
C LEU A 103 -7.16 9.48 24.16
N THR A 104 -7.67 8.82 23.12
CA THR A 104 -8.54 7.66 23.23
C THR A 104 -7.77 6.45 23.74
N SER A 105 -8.21 5.86 24.85
CA SER A 105 -7.70 4.57 25.33
C SER A 105 -8.23 3.43 24.46
N ILE A 106 -7.57 3.18 23.34
CA ILE A 106 -8.05 2.33 22.26
C ILE A 106 -8.21 0.85 22.68
N GLU A 107 -7.46 0.40 23.69
CA GLU A 107 -7.56 -0.94 24.28
C GLU A 107 -8.93 -1.24 24.92
N ARG A 108 -9.74 -0.22 25.20
CA ARG A 108 -11.09 -0.34 25.81
C ARG A 108 -12.22 -0.49 24.78
N PHE A 109 -11.88 -0.54 23.50
CA PHE A 109 -12.83 -0.68 22.41
C PHE A 109 -12.81 -2.10 21.84
N ASN A 110 -13.90 -2.50 21.21
CA ASN A 110 -13.98 -3.77 20.49
C ASN A 110 -13.16 -3.71 19.17
N ARG A 111 -12.92 -4.86 18.54
CA ARG A 111 -12.10 -4.94 17.31
C ARG A 111 -12.64 -4.14 16.13
N ALA A 112 -13.96 -3.99 15.99
CA ALA A 112 -14.53 -3.24 14.88
C ALA A 112 -14.25 -1.74 15.03
N GLU A 113 -14.42 -1.20 16.24
CA GLU A 113 -14.07 0.19 16.55
C GLU A 113 -12.56 0.44 16.46
N GLN A 114 -11.73 -0.51 16.90
CA GLN A 114 -10.28 -0.41 16.74
C GLN A 114 -9.86 -0.35 15.26
N LEU A 115 -10.46 -1.17 14.39
CA LEU A 115 -10.14 -1.15 12.97
C LEU A 115 -10.47 0.21 12.34
N ALA A 116 -11.68 0.70 12.60
CA ALA A 116 -12.14 2.01 12.14
C ALA A 116 -11.23 3.13 12.64
N TYR A 117 -10.86 3.10 13.92
CA TYR A 117 -9.93 4.05 14.53
C TYR A 117 -8.60 4.11 13.79
N TRP A 118 -7.94 2.97 13.59
CA TRP A 118 -6.60 2.94 12.98
C TRP A 118 -6.61 3.34 11.51
N ILE A 119 -7.63 2.93 10.74
CA ILE A 119 -7.81 3.36 9.34
C ILE A 119 -8.00 4.87 9.28
N ASN A 120 -8.90 5.42 10.09
CA ASN A 120 -9.16 6.85 10.10
C ASN A 120 -7.95 7.66 10.60
N LEU A 121 -7.25 7.17 11.62
CA LEU A 121 -6.04 7.81 12.14
C LEU A 121 -4.96 7.89 11.07
N TYR A 122 -4.68 6.79 10.37
CA TYR A 122 -3.72 6.77 9.26
C TYR A 122 -4.11 7.80 8.20
N ASN A 123 -5.34 7.75 7.71
CA ASN A 123 -5.80 8.59 6.60
C ASN A 123 -5.80 10.09 6.96
N ALA A 124 -6.33 10.44 8.14
CA ALA A 124 -6.34 11.82 8.62
C ALA A 124 -4.92 12.34 8.87
N LEU A 125 -4.02 11.49 9.37
CA LEU A 125 -2.63 11.84 9.60
C LEU A 125 -1.86 12.07 8.29
N THR A 126 -2.08 11.23 7.28
CA THR A 126 -1.53 11.41 5.93
C THR A 126 -1.98 12.73 5.33
N VAL A 127 -3.28 13.06 5.43
CA VAL A 127 -3.79 14.35 4.94
C VAL A 127 -3.21 15.53 5.71
N ARG A 128 -3.09 15.45 7.04
CA ARG A 128 -2.42 16.50 7.84
C ARG A 128 -1.00 16.72 7.38
N LEU A 129 -0.25 15.63 7.16
CA LEU A 129 1.14 15.68 6.71
C LEU A 129 1.26 16.39 5.36
N VAL A 130 0.43 16.03 4.37
CA VAL A 130 0.44 16.75 3.08
C VAL A 130 0.10 18.23 3.28
N LEU A 131 -0.91 18.56 4.09
CA LEU A 131 -1.28 19.95 4.36
C LEU A 131 -0.14 20.77 4.96
N GLU A 132 0.70 20.17 5.81
CA GLU A 132 1.85 20.82 6.45
C GLU A 132 2.92 21.24 5.43
N PHE A 133 3.11 20.45 4.36
CA PHE A 133 4.15 20.68 3.35
C PHE A 133 3.60 21.20 2.01
N TYR A 134 2.29 21.30 1.84
CA TYR A 134 1.66 21.77 0.61
C TYR A 134 2.11 23.20 0.23
N PRO A 135 2.43 23.48 -1.06
CA PRO A 135 2.27 22.61 -2.22
C PRO A 135 3.47 21.66 -2.45
N VAL A 136 3.16 20.39 -2.77
CA VAL A 136 4.11 19.36 -3.23
C VAL A 136 3.54 18.61 -4.44
N ASN A 137 4.40 18.04 -5.29
CA ASN A 137 3.97 17.25 -6.45
C ASN A 137 3.74 15.78 -6.09
N SER A 138 4.45 15.28 -5.09
CA SER A 138 4.30 13.95 -4.52
C SER A 138 4.48 14.01 -3.01
N ILE A 139 3.81 13.13 -2.28
CA ILE A 139 4.12 12.89 -0.86
C ILE A 139 5.58 12.44 -0.66
N LYS A 140 6.22 11.83 -1.67
CA LYS A 140 7.64 11.48 -1.62
C LYS A 140 8.58 12.69 -1.58
N ASP A 141 8.12 13.84 -2.04
CA ASP A 141 8.89 15.08 -2.04
C ASP A 141 8.96 15.71 -0.64
N ILE A 142 8.23 15.15 0.33
CA ILE A 142 8.24 15.59 1.72
C ILE A 142 9.52 15.04 2.38
N GLU A 143 10.62 15.78 2.21
CA GLU A 143 11.94 15.49 2.78
C GLU A 143 11.96 15.71 4.30
N ILE A 144 11.57 14.67 5.03
CA ILE A 144 11.54 14.68 6.50
C ILE A 144 12.56 13.71 7.10
N SER A 145 13.04 12.76 6.30
CA SER A 145 14.00 11.73 6.72
C SER A 145 15.42 12.16 6.38
N SER A 146 16.31 12.15 7.38
CA SER A 146 17.75 12.33 7.23
C SER A 146 18.48 11.04 6.83
N ASN A 147 17.77 10.02 6.31
CA ASN A 147 18.37 8.78 5.83
C ASN A 147 18.81 8.91 4.35
N PRO A 148 20.12 9.07 4.05
CA PRO A 148 20.63 9.19 2.67
C PRO A 148 20.50 7.90 1.84
N LEU A 149 20.06 6.79 2.46
CA LEU A 149 19.81 5.49 1.80
C LEU A 149 18.31 5.21 1.56
N GLY A 150 17.45 6.23 1.65
CA GLY A 150 16.00 6.05 1.64
C GLY A 150 15.46 5.31 0.40
N GLY A 151 14.84 4.15 0.61
CA GLY A 151 14.05 3.42 -0.39
C GLY A 151 12.62 3.98 -0.54
N ILE A 152 11.87 3.43 -1.49
CA ILE A 152 10.53 3.87 -1.92
C ILE A 152 9.51 3.94 -0.75
N PHE A 153 9.71 3.15 0.30
CA PHE A 153 8.85 3.07 1.50
C PHE A 153 9.40 3.78 2.73
N SER A 154 10.56 4.41 2.60
CA SER A 154 11.18 5.19 3.66
C SER A 154 11.11 6.68 3.32
N GLY A 155 10.95 7.52 4.33
CA GLY A 155 10.70 8.95 4.12
C GLY A 155 9.73 9.52 5.14
N PRO A 156 8.73 10.33 4.74
CA PRO A 156 7.81 10.95 5.70
C PRO A 156 6.97 9.92 6.49
N TRP A 157 6.81 8.70 5.97
CA TRP A 157 6.08 7.61 6.62
C TRP A 157 6.80 6.97 7.82
N ASP A 158 8.10 7.21 7.99
CA ASP A 158 8.88 6.71 9.15
C ASP A 158 8.96 7.72 10.30
N ARG A 159 8.58 8.98 10.06
CA ARG A 159 8.58 9.97 11.12
C ARG A 159 7.54 9.61 12.18
N LYS A 160 7.95 9.74 13.44
CA LYS A 160 7.01 9.72 14.56
C LYS A 160 6.18 11.01 14.52
N LEU A 161 4.95 10.89 14.04
CA LEU A 161 4.08 12.02 13.73
C LEU A 161 3.12 12.35 14.87
N LEU A 162 2.79 11.35 15.68
CA LEU A 162 1.95 11.45 16.87
C LEU A 162 2.32 10.35 17.86
N ASP A 163 1.69 10.41 19.01
CA ASP A 163 1.83 9.46 20.10
C ASP A 163 0.43 8.93 20.45
N VAL A 164 0.27 7.63 20.69
CA VAL A 164 -0.98 7.03 21.19
C VAL A 164 -0.61 6.19 22.39
N GLU A 165 -1.29 6.39 23.52
CA GLU A 165 -1.03 5.65 24.76
C GLU A 165 0.46 5.59 25.18
N GLY A 166 1.23 6.66 24.92
CA GLY A 166 2.66 6.76 25.27
C GLY A 166 3.62 6.15 24.25
N GLU A 167 3.11 5.60 23.14
CA GLU A 167 3.91 5.06 22.05
C GLU A 167 3.97 6.04 20.86
N PRO A 168 5.16 6.51 20.45
CA PRO A 168 5.31 7.32 19.25
C PRO A 168 5.12 6.47 17.99
N LEU A 169 4.20 6.90 17.13
CA LEU A 169 3.80 6.18 15.91
C LEU A 169 4.10 6.98 14.64
N SER A 170 4.55 6.24 13.62
CA SER A 170 4.61 6.67 12.23
C SER A 170 3.45 6.08 11.42
N LEU A 171 3.29 6.52 10.16
CA LEU A 171 2.32 5.90 9.25
C LEU A 171 2.68 4.42 8.99
N ASN A 172 3.97 4.11 8.83
CA ASN A 172 4.45 2.74 8.68
C ASN A 172 4.17 1.87 9.92
N ASP A 173 4.29 2.42 11.14
CA ASP A 173 3.91 1.66 12.34
C ASP A 173 2.42 1.31 12.33
N ILE A 174 1.56 2.28 12.01
CA ILE A 174 0.11 2.07 11.99
C ILE A 174 -0.27 1.01 10.94
N GLU A 175 0.28 1.10 9.73
CA GLU A 175 -0.08 0.17 8.65
C GLU A 175 0.52 -1.23 8.86
N HIS A 176 1.82 -1.30 9.11
CA HIS A 176 2.57 -2.55 9.03
C HIS A 176 2.77 -3.25 10.37
N ARG A 177 2.59 -2.55 11.49
CA ARG A 177 2.77 -3.12 12.83
C ARG A 177 1.46 -3.26 13.62
N ILE A 178 0.41 -2.61 13.14
CA ILE A 178 -0.94 -2.63 13.75
C ILE A 178 -1.97 -3.19 12.77
N LEU A 179 -2.32 -2.45 11.70
CA LEU A 179 -3.43 -2.82 10.81
C LEU A 179 -3.22 -4.19 10.13
N ARG A 180 -2.17 -4.33 9.32
CA ARG A 180 -1.90 -5.57 8.57
C ARG A 180 -1.78 -6.81 9.49
N PRO A 181 -0.94 -6.81 10.54
CA PRO A 181 -0.73 -8.03 11.34
C PRO A 181 -1.88 -8.40 12.29
N ILE A 182 -2.67 -7.43 12.78
CA ILE A 182 -3.76 -7.73 13.73
C ILE A 182 -4.97 -8.32 13.01
N TRP A 183 -5.33 -7.79 11.84
CA TRP A 183 -6.53 -8.20 11.11
C TRP A 183 -6.25 -9.21 10.00
N GLY A 184 -5.05 -9.21 9.41
CA GLY A 184 -4.70 -10.16 8.34
C GLY A 184 -5.62 -10.09 7.12
N ASP A 185 -6.23 -8.92 6.89
CA ASP A 185 -7.21 -8.70 5.82
C ASP A 185 -6.56 -7.90 4.67
N PRO A 186 -6.44 -8.47 3.45
CA PRO A 186 -5.86 -7.75 2.31
C PRO A 186 -6.65 -6.50 1.91
N ARG A 187 -7.92 -6.39 2.32
CA ARG A 187 -8.76 -5.22 2.02
C ARG A 187 -8.26 -3.95 2.72
N ILE A 188 -7.44 -4.08 3.76
CA ILE A 188 -6.82 -2.93 4.46
C ILE A 188 -6.00 -2.06 3.51
N HIS A 189 -5.31 -2.66 2.54
CA HIS A 189 -4.56 -1.91 1.51
C HIS A 189 -5.45 -0.95 0.73
N TYR A 190 -6.74 -1.26 0.57
CA TYR A 190 -7.71 -0.41 -0.11
C TYR A 190 -8.37 0.64 0.79
N ALA A 191 -8.21 0.50 2.12
CA ALA A 191 -8.79 1.40 3.11
C ALA A 191 -7.85 2.56 3.48
N VAL A 192 -6.54 2.37 3.33
CA VAL A 192 -5.52 3.37 3.62
C VAL A 192 -5.09 4.09 2.33
N ASN A 193 -5.03 5.42 2.39
CA ASN A 193 -4.62 6.27 1.28
C ASN A 193 -3.35 7.02 1.64
N CYS A 194 -2.30 6.76 0.89
CA CYS A 194 -0.98 7.37 1.00
C CYS A 194 -0.85 8.71 0.25
N ALA A 195 -1.95 9.38 -0.08
CA ALA A 195 -2.02 10.63 -0.86
C ALA A 195 -1.47 10.58 -2.29
N ALA A 196 -1.21 9.40 -2.85
CA ALA A 196 -0.82 9.25 -4.26
C ALA A 196 -2.01 8.98 -5.18
N VAL A 197 -1.94 9.39 -6.44
CA VAL A 197 -2.94 9.08 -7.49
C VAL A 197 -3.04 7.57 -7.70
N GLY A 198 -1.95 6.81 -7.62
CA GLY A 198 -1.95 5.35 -7.72
C GLY A 198 -2.53 4.63 -6.51
N CYS A 199 -2.66 5.32 -5.37
CA CYS A 199 -3.15 4.74 -4.11
C CYS A 199 -4.66 4.48 -4.17
N PRO A 200 -5.20 3.43 -3.51
CA PRO A 200 -6.63 3.23 -3.41
C PRO A 200 -7.36 4.47 -2.91
N ASN A 201 -8.60 4.66 -3.35
CA ASN A 201 -9.33 5.90 -3.06
C ASN A 201 -9.51 6.09 -1.56
N LEU A 202 -9.20 7.31 -1.09
CA LEU A 202 -9.70 7.74 0.21
C LEU A 202 -11.24 7.68 0.18
N GLN A 203 -11.83 6.98 1.15
CA GLN A 203 -13.28 6.80 1.18
C GLN A 203 -13.99 8.13 1.52
N PRO A 204 -15.18 8.39 0.95
CA PRO A 204 -15.91 9.63 1.17
C PRO A 204 -16.58 9.71 2.55
N LEU A 205 -16.59 8.60 3.29
CA LEU A 205 -17.13 8.49 4.64
C LEU A 205 -16.01 8.05 5.58
N ALA A 206 -16.04 8.57 6.80
CA ALA A 206 -15.21 8.03 7.86
C ALA A 206 -15.62 6.59 8.20
N PHE A 207 -14.63 5.76 8.51
CA PHE A 207 -14.87 4.40 9.00
C PHE A 207 -15.45 4.46 10.41
N THR A 208 -16.35 3.53 10.74
CA THR A 208 -16.92 3.31 12.07
C THR A 208 -17.03 1.80 12.28
N GLY A 209 -17.14 1.31 13.51
CA GLY A 209 -17.31 -0.12 13.75
C GLY A 209 -18.55 -0.70 13.06
N ALA A 210 -19.55 0.13 12.75
CA ALA A 210 -20.77 -0.28 12.06
C ALA A 210 -20.67 -0.35 10.53
N ASN A 211 -19.83 0.47 9.89
CA ASN A 211 -19.77 0.56 8.42
C ASN A 211 -18.49 -0.03 7.80
N THR A 212 -17.50 -0.41 8.62
CA THR A 212 -16.14 -0.73 8.15
C THR A 212 -16.13 -1.87 7.13
N GLU A 213 -16.83 -2.98 7.38
CA GLU A 213 -16.88 -4.11 6.44
C GLU A 213 -17.40 -3.71 5.06
N THR A 214 -18.50 -2.95 5.04
CA THR A 214 -19.09 -2.46 3.78
C THR A 214 -18.13 -1.53 3.04
N LEU A 215 -17.43 -0.64 3.76
CA LEU A 215 -16.45 0.26 3.15
C LEU A 215 -15.22 -0.50 2.65
N LEU A 216 -14.77 -1.55 3.34
CA LEU A 216 -13.67 -2.41 2.90
C LEU A 216 -14.01 -3.14 1.60
N ASP A 217 -15.19 -3.75 1.52
CA ASP A 217 -15.65 -4.43 0.30
C ASP A 217 -15.75 -3.48 -0.88
N HIS A 218 -16.38 -2.32 -0.66
CA HIS A 218 -16.55 -1.31 -1.68
C HIS A 218 -15.20 -0.74 -2.14
N ALA A 219 -14.27 -0.48 -1.22
CA ALA A 219 -12.93 0.00 -1.56
C ALA A 219 -12.16 -1.03 -2.40
N ALA A 220 -12.23 -2.31 -2.01
CA ALA A 220 -11.55 -3.41 -2.71
C ALA A 220 -12.09 -3.60 -4.13
N GLN A 221 -13.42 -3.69 -4.27
CA GLN A 221 -14.08 -3.83 -5.57
C GLN A 221 -13.76 -2.65 -6.49
N ASN A 222 -13.89 -1.41 -5.99
CA ASN A 222 -13.61 -0.23 -6.81
C ASN A 222 -12.15 -0.14 -7.24
N TYR A 223 -11.20 -0.49 -6.35
CA TYR A 223 -9.79 -0.39 -6.70
C TYR A 223 -9.38 -1.46 -7.72
N VAL A 224 -9.76 -2.72 -7.50
CA VAL A 224 -9.44 -3.82 -8.43
C VAL A 224 -9.97 -3.53 -9.83
N ASN A 225 -11.17 -2.97 -9.94
CA ASN A 225 -11.82 -2.66 -11.23
C ASN A 225 -11.45 -1.28 -11.79
N SER A 226 -10.62 -0.51 -11.10
CA SER A 226 -10.04 0.73 -11.61
C SER A 226 -8.83 0.41 -12.49
N PRO A 227 -8.54 1.19 -13.56
CA PRO A 227 -7.32 1.06 -14.34
C PRO A 227 -6.01 1.15 -13.54
N ARG A 228 -6.09 1.74 -12.34
CA ARG A 228 -4.98 1.83 -11.37
C ARG A 228 -4.76 0.53 -10.57
N GLY A 229 -5.78 -0.31 -10.42
CA GLY A 229 -5.68 -1.59 -9.73
C GLY A 229 -5.29 -2.70 -10.69
N ALA A 230 -6.12 -2.94 -11.71
CA ALA A 230 -5.82 -3.88 -12.78
C ALA A 230 -6.47 -3.45 -14.09
N ARG A 231 -5.73 -3.55 -15.19
CA ARG A 231 -6.24 -3.35 -16.53
C ARG A 231 -5.55 -4.27 -17.52
N VAL A 232 -6.24 -4.55 -18.62
CA VAL A 232 -5.62 -5.18 -19.79
C VAL A 232 -5.56 -4.13 -20.90
N GLU A 233 -4.33 -3.85 -21.35
CA GLU A 233 -4.03 -2.86 -22.37
C GLU A 233 -3.09 -3.51 -23.40
N ASP A 234 -3.43 -3.43 -24.69
CA ASP A 234 -2.68 -4.08 -25.78
C ASP A 234 -2.36 -5.58 -25.55
N GLY A 235 -3.26 -6.28 -24.86
CA GLY A 235 -3.12 -7.69 -24.52
C GLY A 235 -2.27 -7.98 -23.27
N GLN A 236 -1.64 -6.97 -22.68
CA GLN A 236 -0.84 -7.07 -21.46
C GLN A 236 -1.69 -6.79 -20.22
N LEU A 237 -1.59 -7.63 -19.19
CA LEU A 237 -2.15 -7.38 -17.88
C LEU A 237 -1.20 -6.51 -17.06
N ILE A 238 -1.62 -5.27 -16.82
CA ILE A 238 -0.90 -4.30 -16.00
C ILE A 238 -1.66 -4.15 -14.70
N VAL A 239 -0.96 -4.32 -13.57
CA VAL A 239 -1.55 -4.21 -12.23
C VAL A 239 -0.83 -3.17 -11.39
N SER A 240 -1.44 -2.80 -10.27
CA SER A 240 -0.81 -1.89 -9.31
C SER A 240 0.46 -2.47 -8.69
N LYS A 241 1.49 -1.65 -8.48
CA LYS A 241 2.67 -2.06 -7.71
C LYS A 241 2.36 -2.49 -6.28
N ILE A 242 1.21 -2.15 -5.69
CA ILE A 242 0.85 -2.64 -4.34
C ILE A 242 0.82 -4.16 -4.27
N TYR A 243 0.48 -4.85 -5.38
CA TYR A 243 0.47 -6.30 -5.44
C TYR A 243 1.87 -6.91 -5.45
N ALA A 244 2.86 -6.20 -5.98
CA ALA A 244 4.26 -6.60 -5.90
C ALA A 244 4.82 -6.32 -4.50
N TRP A 245 4.57 -5.12 -3.97
CA TRP A 245 5.09 -4.68 -2.67
C TRP A 245 4.56 -5.51 -1.49
N PHE A 246 3.27 -5.86 -1.54
CA PHE A 246 2.59 -6.59 -0.47
C PHE A 246 2.13 -7.96 -0.92
N VAL A 247 2.90 -8.62 -1.80
CA VAL A 247 2.55 -9.92 -2.38
C VAL A 247 2.19 -10.95 -1.30
N ASP A 248 2.87 -10.94 -0.16
CA ASP A 248 2.60 -11.83 0.99
C ASP A 248 1.16 -11.72 1.49
N ASP A 249 0.55 -10.52 1.44
CA ASP A 249 -0.82 -10.28 1.87
C ASP A 249 -1.84 -10.70 0.80
N PHE A 250 -1.40 -10.83 -0.45
CA PHE A 250 -2.22 -11.25 -1.60
C PHE A 250 -1.96 -12.69 -2.04
N GLY A 251 -1.53 -13.56 -1.10
CA GLY A 251 -1.33 -14.99 -1.33
C GLY A 251 0.11 -15.41 -1.63
N GLY A 252 1.07 -14.48 -1.57
CA GLY A 252 2.51 -14.76 -1.60
C GLY A 252 3.09 -15.10 -2.98
N SER A 253 2.27 -15.04 -4.04
CA SER A 253 2.71 -15.29 -5.42
C SER A 253 1.87 -14.54 -6.45
N GLU A 254 2.32 -14.54 -7.70
CA GLU A 254 1.58 -13.99 -8.83
C GLU A 254 0.25 -14.69 -9.04
N GLU A 255 0.20 -16.01 -8.86
CA GLU A 255 -1.05 -16.79 -8.88
C GLU A 255 -2.01 -16.37 -7.76
N GLY A 256 -1.47 -16.07 -6.57
CA GLY A 256 -2.24 -15.52 -5.45
C GLY A 256 -2.85 -14.17 -5.79
N VAL A 257 -2.07 -13.26 -6.37
CA VAL A 257 -2.55 -11.95 -6.83
C VAL A 257 -3.64 -12.12 -7.89
N LEU A 258 -3.44 -12.99 -8.89
CA LEU A 258 -4.45 -13.26 -9.91
C LEU A 258 -5.73 -13.85 -9.31
N ALA A 259 -5.63 -14.72 -8.31
CA ALA A 259 -6.79 -15.25 -7.60
C ALA A 259 -7.54 -14.15 -6.83
N HIS A 260 -6.82 -13.26 -6.14
CA HIS A 260 -7.38 -12.10 -5.45
C HIS A 260 -8.11 -11.16 -6.42
N LEU A 261 -7.47 -10.81 -7.55
CA LEU A 261 -8.09 -9.97 -8.58
C LEU A 261 -9.36 -10.61 -9.14
N ARG A 262 -9.34 -11.90 -9.47
CA ARG A 262 -10.51 -12.63 -9.97
C ARG A 262 -11.67 -12.66 -8.99
N HIS A 263 -11.38 -12.73 -7.69
CA HIS A 263 -12.42 -12.74 -6.66
C HIS A 263 -13.21 -11.43 -6.62
N LEU A 264 -12.57 -10.31 -6.95
CA LEU A 264 -13.15 -8.97 -6.90
C LEU A 264 -13.48 -8.39 -8.29
N ALA A 265 -13.14 -9.08 -9.37
CA ALA A 265 -13.30 -8.60 -10.73
C ALA A 265 -14.77 -8.55 -11.16
N GLU A 266 -15.20 -7.38 -11.62
CA GLU A 266 -16.47 -7.18 -12.31
C GLU A 266 -16.44 -7.76 -13.73
N PRO A 267 -17.59 -7.96 -14.40
CA PRO A 267 -17.65 -8.70 -15.67
C PRO A 267 -16.66 -8.26 -16.76
N PRO A 268 -16.34 -6.96 -16.96
CA PRO A 268 -15.31 -6.55 -17.93
C PRO A 268 -13.92 -7.09 -17.58
N LEU A 269 -13.47 -6.89 -16.34
CA LEU A 269 -12.15 -7.34 -15.87
C LEU A 269 -12.10 -8.86 -15.75
N ALA A 270 -13.15 -9.51 -15.25
CA ALA A 270 -13.21 -10.95 -15.10
C ALA A 270 -12.99 -11.68 -16.44
N ARG A 271 -13.62 -11.19 -17.52
CA ARG A 271 -13.36 -11.69 -18.89
C ARG A 271 -11.93 -11.41 -19.34
N ALA A 272 -11.39 -10.24 -19.04
CA ALA A 272 -10.02 -9.88 -19.42
C ALA A 272 -8.96 -10.73 -18.69
N LEU A 273 -9.27 -11.24 -17.50
CA LEU A 273 -8.43 -12.12 -16.68
C LEU A 273 -8.62 -13.62 -16.98
N GLU A 274 -9.58 -13.98 -17.84
CA GLU A 274 -9.87 -15.37 -18.17
C GLU A 274 -8.67 -16.02 -18.86
N GLY A 275 -8.27 -17.21 -18.39
CA GLY A 275 -7.13 -17.97 -18.94
C GLY A 275 -5.73 -17.39 -18.67
N ARG A 276 -5.61 -16.19 -18.09
CA ARG A 276 -4.30 -15.60 -17.77
C ARG A 276 -3.61 -16.33 -16.62
N THR A 277 -2.32 -16.59 -16.76
CA THR A 277 -1.52 -17.22 -15.70
C THR A 277 -0.37 -16.35 -15.25
N SER A 278 -0.22 -15.16 -15.83
CA SER A 278 0.83 -14.23 -15.49
C SER A 278 0.38 -12.78 -15.50
N ILE A 279 1.15 -11.94 -14.82
CA ILE A 279 1.06 -10.48 -14.79
C ILE A 279 2.21 -9.93 -15.64
N ASP A 280 1.89 -9.05 -16.57
CA ASP A 280 2.85 -8.59 -17.58
C ASP A 280 3.64 -7.35 -17.11
N ASP A 281 3.02 -6.47 -16.32
CA ASP A 281 3.68 -5.27 -15.77
C ASP A 281 3.03 -4.74 -14.47
N TYR A 282 3.77 -3.90 -13.74
CA TYR A 282 3.36 -3.26 -12.50
C TYR A 282 3.59 -1.75 -12.51
N GLU A 283 2.50 -0.99 -12.37
CA GLU A 283 2.54 0.48 -12.41
C GLU A 283 2.03 1.13 -11.13
N TYR A 284 2.52 2.34 -10.85
CA TYR A 284 2.06 3.14 -9.73
C TYR A 284 2.35 4.63 -9.92
N ASP A 285 1.29 5.45 -9.93
CA ASP A 285 1.41 6.89 -10.06
C ASP A 285 1.62 7.55 -8.68
N TRP A 286 2.82 8.09 -8.47
CA TRP A 286 3.19 8.80 -7.23
C TRP A 286 2.79 10.27 -7.19
N GLY A 287 2.15 10.80 -8.24
CA GLY A 287 1.61 12.15 -8.23
C GLY A 287 0.65 12.35 -7.05
N LEU A 288 0.67 13.52 -6.42
CA LEU A 288 -0.21 13.86 -5.32
C LEU A 288 -1.68 13.81 -5.79
N ASN A 289 -2.57 13.22 -5.00
CA ASN A 289 -4.02 13.16 -5.26
C ASN A 289 -4.72 14.51 -5.00
N ASP A 290 -4.19 15.59 -5.54
CA ASP A 290 -4.69 16.96 -5.37
C ASP A 290 -5.75 17.34 -6.42
N SER A 291 -6.90 17.86 -5.98
CA SER A 291 -7.81 18.55 -6.90
C SER A 291 -7.30 19.98 -7.05
N ARG A 292 -6.41 20.21 -8.02
CA ARG A 292 -5.75 21.50 -8.32
C ARG A 292 -6.69 22.64 -8.78
N SER A 293 -7.90 22.72 -8.23
CA SER A 293 -9.00 23.64 -8.57
C SER A 293 -9.50 24.43 -7.38
#